data_AF-A0A973AXR6-F1
#
_entry.id   AF-A0A973AXR6-F1
#
_cell.length_a   1.000
_cell.length_b   1.000
_cell.length_c   1.000
_cell.angle_alpha   90.00
_cell.angle_beta   90.00
_cell.angle_gamma   90.00
#
_symmetry.space_group_name_H-M   'P 1'
#
loop_
_entity.id
_entity.type
_entity.pdbx_description
1 polymer ?
#
loop_
_entity_poly.entity_id
_entity_poly.type
_entity_poly.pdbx_seq_one_letter_code
_entity_poly.pdbx_strand_id
1 'polypeptide(L)'
;LQLTPTMQGKAGIVYLDRNLVKLLPAIGVTWTPNADSRYDIFFPAPRAARRFTTLGKHNVWGYVAGEYGGGAWTFQRNTYGFNGISAFDYNDVRVTLGTEFVPATAGGISGNLEVGYVFARQLFYVDGPPQGQYQELPSTMMLRAGLAY
;
A
#
# COMPACT_ATOMS: atom_id res chain seq x y z
N LEU A 1 19.51 0.29 9.53
CA LEU A 1 20.88 0.84 9.63
C LEU A 1 20.77 2.36 9.75
N GLN A 2 21.27 2.99 10.80
CA GLN A 2 21.25 4.45 10.92
C GLN A 2 22.43 5.01 10.11
N LEU A 3 22.12 5.80 9.07
CA LEU A 3 23.14 6.37 8.17
C LEU A 3 23.57 7.75 8.67
N THR A 4 22.62 8.55 9.14
CA THR A 4 22.84 9.84 9.80
C THR A 4 21.81 10.02 10.92
N PRO A 5 21.90 11.07 11.78
CA PRO A 5 20.87 11.32 12.80
C PRO A 5 19.46 11.49 12.20
N THR A 6 19.37 11.92 10.94
CA THR A 6 18.11 12.20 10.23
C THR A 6 17.78 11.18 9.14
N MET A 7 18.66 10.20 8.86
CA MET A 7 18.46 9.18 7.82
C MET A 7 18.66 7.77 8.35
N GLN A 8 17.70 6.91 8.03
CA GLN A 8 17.73 5.49 8.36
C GLN A 8 17.55 4.66 7.10
N GLY A 9 18.55 3.84 6.79
CA GLY A 9 18.48 2.84 5.72
C GLY A 9 17.71 1.61 6.19
N LYS A 10 16.84 1.11 5.31
CA LYS A 10 16.03 -0.10 5.48
C LYS A 10 16.28 -1.02 4.29
N ALA A 11 16.60 -2.28 4.59
CA ALA A 11 16.72 -3.33 3.59
C ALA A 11 16.12 -4.60 4.17
N GLY A 12 15.37 -5.31 3.35
CA GLY A 12 14.70 -6.55 3.69
C GLY A 12 14.13 -7.21 2.44
N ILE A 13 13.53 -8.38 2.62
CA ILE A 13 12.81 -9.09 1.58
C ILE A 13 11.44 -9.42 2.16
N VAL A 14 10.38 -9.08 1.42
CA VAL A 14 9.01 -9.45 1.80
C VAL A 14 8.65 -10.70 1.03
N TYR A 15 8.34 -11.78 1.75
CA TYR A 15 7.71 -12.95 1.14
C TYR A 15 6.23 -12.65 0.92
N LEU A 16 5.81 -12.72 -0.34
CA LEU A 16 4.42 -12.62 -0.73
C LEU A 16 3.95 -14.03 -1.05
N ASP A 17 2.87 -14.49 -0.42
CA ASP A 17 2.23 -15.75 -0.78
C ASP A 17 1.42 -15.58 -2.08
N ARG A 18 2.08 -15.11 -3.15
CA ARG A 18 1.52 -14.92 -4.49
C ARG A 18 2.06 -16.01 -5.42
N ASN A 19 1.28 -16.37 -6.43
CA ASN A 19 1.64 -17.46 -7.34
C ASN A 19 2.84 -17.08 -8.25
N LEU A 20 2.93 -15.82 -8.69
CA LEU A 20 4.01 -15.34 -9.57
C LEU A 20 5.16 -14.62 -8.84
N VAL A 21 4.85 -13.61 -8.02
CA VAL A 21 5.88 -12.80 -7.34
C VAL A 21 5.98 -13.21 -5.88
N LYS A 22 6.83 -14.21 -5.60
CA LYS A 22 7.00 -14.77 -4.24
C LYS A 22 7.86 -13.93 -3.31
N LEU A 23 8.79 -13.16 -3.87
CA LEU A 23 9.73 -12.35 -3.11
C LEU A 23 9.74 -10.95 -3.69
N LEU A 24 9.53 -9.96 -2.83
CA LEU A 24 9.58 -8.55 -3.20
C LEU A 24 10.72 -7.88 -2.42
N PRO A 25 11.76 -7.37 -3.11
CA PRO A 25 12.86 -6.70 -2.44
C PRO A 25 12.33 -5.44 -1.79
N ALA A 26 12.61 -5.25 -0.51
CA ALA A 26 12.11 -4.15 0.28
C ALA A 26 13.30 -3.28 0.69
N ILE A 27 13.62 -2.28 -0.14
CA ILE A 27 14.81 -1.45 0.00
C ILE A 27 14.42 0.02 -0.02
N GLY A 28 15.09 0.80 0.83
CA GLY A 28 14.95 2.25 0.80
C GLY A 28 15.53 2.96 2.01
N VAL A 29 15.18 4.24 2.12
CA VAL A 29 15.67 5.13 3.16
C VAL A 29 14.50 5.95 3.70
N THR A 30 14.43 6.04 5.02
CA THR A 30 13.59 7.01 5.73
C THR A 30 14.45 8.24 6.02
N TRP A 31 14.01 9.40 5.54
CA TRP A 31 14.62 10.69 5.82
C TRP A 31 13.64 11.59 6.58
N THR A 32 14.04 12.02 7.78
CA THR A 32 13.27 12.89 8.67
C THR A 32 14.12 14.12 9.01
N PRO A 33 14.08 15.17 8.18
CA PRO A 33 14.91 16.37 8.41
C PRO A 33 14.48 17.17 9.64
N ASN A 34 13.21 17.11 10.03
CA ASN A 34 12.64 17.77 11.19
C ASN A 34 11.44 16.97 11.73
N ALA A 35 10.86 17.42 12.85
CA ALA A 35 9.70 16.78 13.47
C ALA A 35 8.41 16.88 12.63
N ASP A 36 8.37 17.77 11.64
CA ASP A 36 7.20 18.05 10.80
C ASP A 36 7.23 17.34 9.45
N SER A 37 8.32 16.66 9.08
CA SER A 37 8.50 16.13 7.73
C SER A 37 9.14 14.76 7.76
N ARG A 38 8.56 13.83 7.00
CA ARG A 38 9.04 12.45 6.88
C ARG A 38 8.92 11.97 5.45
N TYR A 39 10.04 11.54 4.88
CA TYR A 39 10.14 11.01 3.54
C TYR A 39 10.63 9.58 3.60
N ASP A 40 9.73 8.64 3.43
CA ASP A 40 10.01 7.21 3.28
C ASP A 40 10.18 6.91 1.79
N ILE A 41 11.41 7.04 1.28
CA ILE A 41 11.77 6.66 -0.09
C ILE A 41 12.06 5.16 -0.06
N PHE A 42 10.99 4.36 -0.08
CA PHE A 42 11.05 2.93 0.15
C PHE A 42 10.20 2.17 -0.86
N PHE A 43 10.78 1.20 -1.55
CA PHE A 43 10.03 0.27 -2.38
C PHE A 43 9.58 -0.92 -1.52
N PRO A 44 8.31 -1.39 -1.60
CA PRO A 44 7.25 -1.09 -2.58
C PRO A 44 6.36 0.14 -2.30
N ALA A 45 6.48 0.75 -1.12
CA ALA A 45 5.50 1.73 -0.64
C ALA A 45 6.15 3.08 -0.25
N PRO A 46 6.55 3.91 -1.24
CA PRO A 46 7.13 5.21 -0.93
C PRO A 46 6.08 6.14 -0.33
N ARG A 47 6.42 6.89 0.72
CA ARG A 47 5.50 7.85 1.37
C ARG A 47 6.22 9.14 1.73
N ALA A 48 5.64 10.26 1.38
CA ALA A 48 6.09 11.59 1.81
C ALA A 48 4.99 12.22 2.66
N ALA A 49 5.27 12.49 3.93
CA ALA A 49 4.33 13.03 4.90
C ALA A 49 4.86 14.33 5.51
N ARG A 50 3.94 15.27 5.76
CA ARG A 50 4.23 16.55 6.40
C ARG A 50 3.12 16.92 7.38
N ARG A 51 3.50 17.37 8.58
CA ARG A 51 2.58 17.95 9.55
C ARG A 51 2.21 19.35 9.09
N PHE A 52 0.91 19.60 8.92
CA PHE A 52 0.40 20.91 8.54
C PHE A 52 0.21 21.80 9.75
N THR A 53 -0.41 21.26 10.80
CA THR A 53 -0.74 22.03 12.01
C THR A 53 -1.02 21.10 13.19
N THR A 54 -1.05 21.68 14.39
CA THR A 54 -1.53 21.04 15.61
C THR A 54 -2.81 21.75 16.03
N LEU A 55 -3.94 21.08 15.87
CA LEU A 55 -5.25 21.58 16.29
C LEU A 55 -5.59 21.05 17.68
N GLY A 56 -5.37 21.88 18.71
CA GLY A 56 -5.65 21.53 20.09
C GLY A 56 -4.83 20.31 20.53
N LYS A 57 -5.50 19.17 20.71
CA LYS A 57 -4.89 17.89 21.13
C LYS A 57 -4.53 16.95 19.98
N HIS A 58 -4.65 17.37 18.73
CA HIS A 58 -4.39 16.52 17.55
C HIS A 58 -3.38 17.18 16.59
N ASN A 59 -2.48 16.37 16.06
CA ASN A 59 -1.60 16.74 14.96
C ASN A 59 -2.25 16.35 13.63
N VAL A 60 -2.33 17.28 12.70
CA VAL A 60 -2.86 17.05 11.35
C VAL A 60 -1.71 16.90 10.38
N TRP A 61 -1.65 15.75 9.72
CA TRP A 61 -0.64 15.38 8.76
C TRP A 61 -1.26 15.23 7.38
N GLY A 62 -0.59 15.77 6.35
CA GLY A 62 -0.85 15.41 4.96
C GLY A 62 0.22 14.47 4.46
N TYR A 63 -0.14 13.58 3.53
CA TYR A 63 0.83 12.71 2.89
C TYR A 63 0.45 12.37 1.45
N VAL A 64 1.47 12.11 0.65
CA VAL A 64 1.36 11.45 -0.65
C VAL A 64 2.10 10.11 -0.54
N ALA A 65 1.49 9.05 -1.04
CA ALA A 65 2.12 7.74 -1.07
C ALA A 65 1.97 7.07 -2.43
N GLY A 66 2.97 6.26 -2.78
CA GLY A 66 2.86 5.24 -3.80
C GLY A 66 2.79 3.87 -3.12
N GLU A 67 2.08 2.93 -3.73
CA GLU A 67 2.02 1.56 -3.25
C GLU A 67 2.01 0.61 -4.44
N TYR A 68 2.97 -0.31 -4.48
CA TYR A 68 2.83 -1.53 -5.28
C TYR A 68 2.01 -2.53 -4.48
N GLY A 69 0.72 -2.59 -4.81
CA GLY A 69 -0.28 -3.36 -4.11
C GLY A 69 -0.47 -4.75 -4.70
N GLY A 70 -1.65 -5.32 -4.45
CA GLY A 70 -2.03 -6.65 -4.93
C GLY A 70 -2.16 -7.70 -3.83
N GLY A 71 -2.48 -8.92 -4.25
CA GLY A 71 -2.64 -10.09 -3.38
C GLY A 71 -2.99 -11.32 -4.18
N ALA A 72 -2.87 -12.49 -3.57
CA ALA A 72 -3.36 -13.73 -4.14
C ALA A 72 -4.63 -14.17 -3.42
N TRP A 73 -5.56 -14.69 -4.19
CA TRP A 73 -6.87 -15.06 -3.71
C TRP A 73 -7.31 -16.35 -4.39
N THR A 74 -8.22 -17.07 -3.74
CA THR A 74 -8.86 -18.25 -4.30
C THR A 74 -10.37 -18.00 -4.41
N PHE A 75 -10.99 -18.54 -5.45
CA PHE A 75 -12.44 -18.51 -5.62
C PHE A 75 -12.94 -19.86 -6.13
N GLN A 76 -14.19 -20.19 -5.78
CA GLN A 76 -14.83 -21.37 -6.31
C GLN A 76 -15.39 -21.06 -7.70
N ARG A 77 -14.96 -21.83 -8.70
CA ARG A 77 -15.41 -21.72 -10.08
C ARG A 77 -16.35 -22.88 -10.39
N ASN A 78 -17.54 -22.55 -10.90
CA ASN A 78 -18.50 -23.51 -11.43
C ASN A 78 -18.83 -23.10 -12.87
N THR A 79 -18.02 -23.54 -13.81
CA THR A 79 -18.15 -23.24 -15.24
C THR A 79 -18.19 -24.55 -16.03
N TYR A 80 -18.81 -24.55 -17.21
CA TYR A 80 -18.85 -25.72 -18.07
C TYR A 80 -17.42 -26.24 -18.33
N GLY A 81 -17.13 -27.48 -17.93
CA GLY A 81 -15.82 -28.12 -18.06
C GLY A 81 -14.83 -27.90 -16.90
N PHE A 82 -15.17 -27.12 -15.87
CA PHE A 82 -14.36 -26.97 -14.66
C PHE A 82 -15.20 -26.68 -13.41
N ASN A 83 -15.12 -27.56 -12.41
CA ASN A 83 -15.73 -27.38 -11.10
C ASN A 83 -14.66 -27.58 -10.02
N GLY A 84 -14.26 -26.50 -9.35
CA GLY A 84 -13.16 -26.53 -8.39
C GLY A 84 -12.77 -25.16 -7.82
N ILE A 85 -11.74 -25.15 -6.98
CA ILE A 85 -11.13 -23.91 -6.47
C ILE A 85 -10.07 -23.45 -7.46
N SER A 86 -10.14 -22.20 -7.89
CA SER A 86 -9.15 -21.58 -8.78
C SER A 86 -8.43 -20.45 -8.04
N ALA A 87 -7.10 -20.41 -8.16
CA ALA A 87 -6.29 -19.31 -7.64
C ALA A 87 -6.12 -18.20 -8.69
N PHE A 88 -6.09 -16.95 -8.23
CA PHE A 88 -5.72 -15.80 -9.06
C PHE A 88 -4.86 -14.81 -8.26
N ASP A 89 -3.96 -14.15 -8.96
CA ASP A 89 -3.17 -13.04 -8.44
C ASP A 89 -3.74 -11.72 -8.96
N TYR A 90 -3.85 -10.74 -8.08
CA TYR A 90 -4.17 -9.36 -8.41
C TYR A 90 -2.94 -8.50 -8.13
N ASN A 91 -2.56 -7.66 -9.08
CA ASN A 91 -1.48 -6.68 -8.93
C ASN A 91 -2.00 -5.30 -9.32
N ASP A 92 -1.57 -4.27 -8.59
CA ASP A 92 -1.90 -2.89 -8.91
C ASP A 92 -0.83 -1.92 -8.43
N VAL A 93 -0.80 -0.74 -9.05
CA VAL A 93 -0.02 0.40 -8.61
C VAL A 93 -0.98 1.49 -8.17
N ARG A 94 -0.72 2.07 -7.01
CA ARG A 94 -1.57 3.08 -6.38
C ARG A 94 -0.75 4.33 -6.14
N VAL A 95 -1.35 5.48 -6.41
CA VAL A 95 -0.87 6.77 -5.91
C VAL A 95 -1.98 7.38 -5.09
N THR A 96 -1.70 7.72 -3.84
CA THR A 96 -2.67 8.19 -2.86
C THR A 96 -2.26 9.53 -2.28
N LEU A 97 -3.26 10.36 -2.03
CA LEU A 97 -3.18 11.59 -1.26
C LEU A 97 -4.08 11.43 -0.05
N GLY A 98 -3.53 11.63 1.14
CA GLY A 98 -4.29 11.46 2.37
C GLY A 98 -3.95 12.48 3.43
N THR A 99 -4.85 12.52 4.42
CA THR A 99 -4.68 13.27 5.66
C THR A 99 -4.84 12.31 6.83
N GLU A 100 -4.09 12.55 7.89
CA GLU A 100 -4.10 11.76 9.12
C GLU A 100 -4.19 12.73 10.31
N PHE A 101 -5.05 12.43 11.27
CA PHE A 101 -5.12 13.14 12.54
C PHE A 101 -4.68 12.19 13.65
N VAL A 102 -3.65 12.60 14.39
CA VAL A 102 -3.02 11.77 15.43
C VAL A 102 -3.04 12.55 16.75
N PRO A 103 -3.47 11.93 17.87
CA PRO A 103 -3.39 12.56 19.19
C PRO A 103 -1.96 13.03 19.52
N ALA A 104 -1.84 14.24 20.07
CA ALA A 104 -0.57 14.82 20.50
C ALA A 104 -0.10 14.31 21.87
N THR A 105 -1.01 13.70 22.65
CA THR A 105 -0.76 13.12 23.97
C THR A 105 -1.22 11.66 24.01
N ALA A 106 -0.80 10.91 25.02
CA ALA A 106 -1.29 9.54 25.23
C ALA A 106 -2.81 9.54 25.46
N GLY A 107 -3.55 8.87 24.58
CA GLY A 107 -5.02 8.80 24.59
C GLY A 107 -5.69 9.76 23.60
N GLY A 108 -6.66 9.24 22.85
CA GLY A 108 -7.44 9.99 21.88
C GLY A 108 -7.71 9.18 20.62
N ILE A 109 -8.69 9.63 19.83
CA ILE A 109 -9.00 8.99 18.55
C ILE A 109 -8.00 9.46 17.51
N SER A 110 -7.36 8.54 16.81
CA SER A 110 -6.66 8.81 15.57
C SER A 110 -7.51 8.41 14.38
N GLY A 111 -7.20 8.95 13.22
CA GLY A 111 -7.85 8.52 12.00
C GLY A 111 -7.23 9.11 10.76
N ASN A 112 -7.67 8.60 9.63
CA ASN A 112 -7.14 8.95 8.33
C ASN A 112 -8.23 8.97 7.28
N LEU A 113 -8.01 9.80 6.26
CA LEU A 113 -8.80 9.84 5.04
C LEU A 113 -7.85 9.92 3.86
N GLU A 114 -8.07 9.09 2.86
CA GLU A 114 -7.19 8.92 1.71
C GLU A 114 -8.02 8.76 0.44
N VAL A 115 -7.59 9.48 -0.60
CA VAL A 115 -8.08 9.32 -1.97
C VAL A 115 -6.91 8.89 -2.84
N GLY A 116 -7.15 7.97 -3.78
CA GLY A 116 -6.09 7.44 -4.60
C GLY A 116 -6.51 7.07 -6.01
N TYR A 117 -5.56 7.13 -6.92
CA TYR A 117 -5.68 6.63 -8.29
C TYR A 117 -4.97 5.29 -8.39
N VAL A 118 -5.70 4.27 -8.83
CA VAL A 118 -5.22 2.90 -8.97
C VAL A 118 -5.15 2.55 -10.45
N PHE A 119 -3.96 2.21 -10.92
CA PHE A 119 -3.65 1.95 -12.33
C PHE A 119 -2.70 0.74 -12.46
N ALA A 120 -2.36 0.39 -13.70
CA ALA A 120 -1.57 -0.81 -14.00
C ALA A 120 -2.13 -2.05 -13.29
N ARG A 121 -3.47 -2.17 -13.31
CA ARG A 121 -4.21 -3.20 -12.60
C ARG A 121 -4.23 -4.45 -13.46
N GLN A 122 -3.78 -5.56 -12.91
CA GLN A 122 -3.65 -6.82 -13.63
C GLN A 122 -4.20 -7.96 -12.79
N LEU A 123 -4.98 -8.82 -13.44
CA LEU A 123 -5.40 -10.12 -12.91
C LEU A 123 -4.62 -11.22 -13.64
N PHE A 124 -4.14 -12.19 -12.90
CA PHE A 124 -3.49 -13.38 -13.44
C PHE A 124 -4.21 -14.62 -12.91
N TYR A 125 -4.77 -15.43 -13.80
CA TYR A 125 -5.44 -16.68 -13.45
C TYR A 125 -4.48 -17.86 -13.62
N VAL A 126 -4.30 -18.64 -12.54
CA VAL A 126 -3.45 -19.84 -12.57
C VAL A 126 -4.13 -20.94 -13.39
N ASP A 127 -5.45 -21.10 -13.20
CA ASP A 127 -6.25 -22.18 -13.79
C ASP A 127 -7.54 -21.68 -14.45
N GLY A 128 -7.95 -22.36 -15.52
CA GLY A 128 -9.20 -22.13 -16.24
C GLY A 128 -9.16 -20.91 -17.20
N PRO A 129 -10.03 -20.84 -18.21
CA PRO A 129 -10.00 -19.77 -19.20
C PRO A 129 -10.29 -18.38 -18.56
N PRO A 130 -9.55 -17.32 -18.94
CA PRO A 130 -8.31 -17.35 -19.73
C PRO A 130 -7.11 -17.78 -18.86
N GLN A 131 -6.54 -18.95 -19.14
CA GLN A 131 -5.46 -19.53 -18.33
C GLN A 131 -4.11 -18.91 -18.69
N GLY A 132 -3.31 -18.54 -17.69
CA GLY A 132 -1.94 -18.06 -17.90
C GLY A 132 -1.83 -16.71 -18.62
N GLN A 133 -2.94 -15.97 -18.73
CA GLN A 133 -2.97 -14.65 -19.36
C GLN A 133 -3.11 -13.57 -18.30
N TYR A 134 -2.42 -12.46 -18.52
CA TYR A 134 -2.66 -11.22 -17.79
C TYR A 134 -3.92 -10.57 -18.37
N GLN A 135 -4.92 -10.38 -17.52
CA GLN A 135 -6.07 -9.57 -17.84
C GLN A 135 -5.86 -8.17 -17.26
N GLU A 136 -5.69 -7.20 -18.16
CA GLU A 136 -5.60 -5.80 -17.77
C GLU A 136 -6.97 -5.28 -17.35
N LEU A 137 -6.98 -4.56 -16.24
CA LEU A 137 -8.16 -3.91 -15.71
C LEU A 137 -8.05 -2.39 -15.93
N PRO A 138 -9.18 -1.71 -16.19
CA PRO A 138 -9.18 -0.25 -16.27
C PRO A 138 -8.77 0.37 -14.94
N SER A 139 -8.15 1.54 -15.03
CA SER A 139 -7.83 2.38 -13.89
C SER A 139 -9.09 2.78 -13.11
N THR A 140 -8.95 2.98 -11.81
CA THR A 140 -10.07 3.34 -10.93
C THR A 140 -9.64 4.34 -9.87
N MET A 141 -10.65 4.97 -9.26
CA MET A 141 -10.48 5.76 -8.05
C MET A 141 -10.67 4.88 -6.82
N MET A 142 -9.95 5.23 -5.76
CA MET A 142 -9.96 4.58 -4.46
C MET A 142 -10.22 5.63 -3.38
N LEU A 143 -11.01 5.25 -2.38
CA LEU A 143 -11.23 6.02 -1.17
C LEU A 143 -11.03 5.09 0.02
N ARG A 144 -10.27 5.53 1.02
CA ARG A 144 -9.99 4.80 2.26
C ARG A 144 -10.14 5.75 3.43
N ALA A 145 -10.80 5.28 4.49
CA ALA A 145 -10.88 5.99 5.75
C ALA A 145 -10.69 5.00 6.90
N GLY A 146 -10.15 5.46 8.01
CA GLY A 146 -9.90 4.64 9.19
C GLY A 146 -9.96 5.48 10.46
N LEU A 147 -10.32 4.82 11.56
CA LEU A 147 -10.34 5.38 12.91
C LEU A 147 -9.70 4.35 13.86
N ALA A 148 -8.96 4.84 14.85
CA ALA A 148 -8.41 4.04 15.94
C ALA A 148 -8.47 4.83 17.26
N TYR A 149 -8.46 4.14 18.40
CA TYR A 149 -8.54 4.72 19.75
C TYR A 149 -7.63 3.97 20.72
#